data_AF-A0A1H5W8C3-F1
#
_entry.id   AF-A0A1H5W8C3-F1
#
_cell.length_a   1.000
_cell.length_b   1.000
_cell.length_c   1.000
_cell.angle_alpha   90.00
_cell.angle_beta   90.00
_cell.angle_gamma   90.00
#
_symmetry.space_group_name_H-M   'P 1'
#
loop_
_entity.id
_entity.type
_entity.pdbx_description
1 polymer ?
#
loop_
_entity_poly.entity_id
_entity_poly.type
_entity_poly.pdbx_seq_one_letter_code
_entity_poly.pdbx_strand_id
1 'polypeptide(L)'
;MPTNQLEQQILTVVDNLLALDFSSFNENPPNLPPWNNLDLNDYLIAVDDLKKSIEGFKQDGFLSGIPWNILHSLHGQLNNAFTHSKNFINAKNQQQFHQAFPQVESARTNLQTWGINYLYLLGKELEDKSQLLDDEIQKFLAHNREVESIKQNVNKLIEPAVAGSLSKSFENRKKDLNTNQNRWFWASVIAAITSLVTTYFVVASIIGVFDNDAVIELIKNSENGSGVLWSSVLLRIGLLVPVYALFGFSFSQYKKERNLEEEYAHKAAVATSLPNYGDLAVDNQVKDQILSEASKVIFTSPSKEKIEKSNEKNVGLDQVNQLMASINKLVPKVKD
;
A
#
# COMPACT_ATOMS: atom_id res chain seq x y z
N MET A 1 11.82 -60.94 24.70
CA MET A 1 10.91 -61.37 25.80
C MET A 1 9.49 -61.48 25.23
N PRO A 2 8.58 -62.26 25.84
CA PRO A 2 7.34 -62.75 25.23
C PRO A 2 6.24 -61.68 25.12
N THR A 3 6.54 -60.52 24.55
CA THR A 3 5.62 -59.38 24.44
C THR A 3 4.41 -59.76 23.57
N ASN A 4 4.64 -60.44 22.45
CA ASN A 4 3.58 -60.84 21.52
C ASN A 4 2.60 -61.87 22.15
N GLN A 5 3.08 -62.78 23.01
CA GLN A 5 2.21 -63.74 23.69
C GLN A 5 1.37 -63.07 24.79
N LEU A 6 1.97 -62.16 25.57
CA LEU A 6 1.26 -61.43 26.62
C LEU A 6 0.24 -60.43 26.03
N GLU A 7 0.57 -59.78 24.92
CA GLU A 7 -0.35 -58.92 24.17
C GLU A 7 -1.58 -59.70 23.70
N GLN A 8 -1.40 -60.88 23.10
CA GLN A 8 -2.51 -61.75 22.70
C GLN A 8 -3.37 -62.18 23.88
N GLN A 9 -2.77 -62.46 25.04
CA GLN A 9 -3.49 -62.78 26.27
C GLN A 9 -4.32 -61.58 26.75
N ILE A 10 -3.75 -60.37 26.75
CA ILE A 10 -4.46 -59.14 27.09
C ILE A 10 -5.64 -58.93 26.14
N LEU A 11 -5.43 -59.02 24.82
CA LEU A 11 -6.49 -58.87 23.83
C LEU A 11 -7.62 -59.90 24.03
N THR A 12 -7.27 -61.15 24.33
CA THR A 12 -8.25 -62.19 24.66
C THR A 12 -9.08 -61.84 25.90
N VAL A 13 -8.45 -61.31 26.95
CA VAL A 13 -9.15 -60.86 28.16
C VAL A 13 -10.01 -59.63 27.87
N VAL A 14 -9.55 -58.71 27.03
CA VAL A 14 -10.33 -57.54 26.56
C VAL A 14 -11.57 -57.99 25.81
N ASP A 15 -11.44 -58.94 24.87
CA ASP A 15 -12.59 -59.51 24.14
C ASP A 15 -13.62 -60.12 25.10
N ASN A 16 -13.13 -60.90 26.07
CA ASN A 16 -13.96 -61.52 27.08
C ASN A 16 -14.68 -60.49 27.96
N LEU A 17 -14.01 -59.40 28.35
CA LEU A 17 -14.61 -58.29 29.10
C LEU A 17 -15.67 -57.55 28.29
N LEU A 18 -15.35 -57.20 27.04
CA LEU A 18 -16.29 -56.51 26.15
C LEU A 18 -17.55 -57.35 25.90
N ALA A 19 -17.38 -58.67 25.77
CA ALA A 19 -18.46 -59.64 25.56
C ALA A 19 -19.34 -59.90 26.80
N LEU A 20 -18.97 -59.44 28.00
CA LEU A 20 -19.81 -59.60 29.19
C LEU A 20 -21.13 -58.83 29.01
N ASP A 21 -22.25 -59.53 29.09
CA ASP A 21 -23.57 -58.91 28.98
C ASP A 21 -24.16 -58.58 30.35
N PHE A 22 -24.41 -57.28 30.59
CA PHE A 22 -25.04 -56.77 31.79
C PHE A 22 -26.51 -56.36 31.58
N SER A 23 -27.08 -56.56 30.38
CA SER A 23 -28.48 -56.25 30.06
C SER A 23 -29.46 -56.89 31.06
N SER A 24 -29.15 -58.09 31.53
CA SER A 24 -29.98 -58.84 32.49
C SER A 24 -30.11 -58.17 33.87
N PHE A 25 -29.30 -57.17 34.20
CA PHE A 25 -29.46 -56.36 35.42
C PHE A 25 -30.49 -55.23 35.24
N ASN A 26 -30.71 -54.76 34.00
CA ASN A 26 -31.72 -53.74 33.69
C ASN A 26 -33.13 -54.34 33.67
N GLU A 27 -33.26 -55.60 33.23
CA GLU A 27 -34.56 -56.28 33.15
C GLU A 27 -35.05 -56.81 34.50
N ASN A 28 -34.14 -57.31 35.34
CA ASN A 28 -34.45 -57.86 36.67
C ASN A 28 -33.33 -57.50 37.66
N PRO A 29 -33.36 -56.30 38.25
CA PRO A 29 -32.30 -55.84 39.14
C PRO A 29 -32.31 -56.65 40.45
N PRO A 30 -31.18 -57.24 40.86
CA PRO A 30 -31.07 -57.88 42.16
C PRO A 30 -31.14 -56.81 43.26
N ASN A 31 -31.88 -57.11 44.33
CA ASN A 31 -31.93 -56.24 45.51
C ASN A 31 -30.66 -56.40 46.34
N LEU A 32 -29.67 -55.55 46.06
CA LEU A 32 -28.35 -55.57 46.68
C LEU A 32 -28.18 -54.33 47.57
N PRO A 33 -27.85 -54.48 48.87
CA PRO A 33 -27.48 -53.32 49.69
C PRO A 33 -26.24 -52.60 49.11
N PRO A 34 -26.13 -51.27 49.28
CA PRO A 34 -24.96 -50.52 48.84
C PRO A 34 -23.68 -51.03 49.50
N TRP A 35 -22.58 -51.02 48.75
CA TRP A 35 -21.23 -51.31 49.25
C TRP A 35 -20.42 -50.02 49.27
N ASN A 36 -19.94 -49.59 50.44
CA ASN A 36 -19.22 -48.32 50.61
C ASN A 36 -19.96 -47.10 50.03
N ASN A 37 -21.28 -47.03 50.20
CA ASN A 37 -22.18 -46.01 49.62
C ASN A 37 -22.29 -46.02 48.09
N LEU A 38 -21.79 -47.07 47.42
CA LEU A 38 -21.93 -47.26 45.99
C LEU A 38 -22.95 -48.36 45.71
N ASP A 39 -23.84 -48.09 44.75
CA ASP A 39 -24.92 -49.00 44.39
C ASP A 39 -24.61 -49.81 43.11
N LEU A 40 -25.59 -50.59 42.65
CA LEU A 40 -25.45 -51.39 41.42
C LEU A 40 -25.26 -50.50 40.18
N ASN A 41 -25.85 -49.32 40.13
CA ASN A 41 -25.72 -48.42 38.98
C ASN A 41 -24.29 -47.87 38.89
N ASP A 42 -23.69 -47.51 40.03
CA ASP A 42 -22.30 -47.05 40.08
C ASP A 42 -21.35 -48.13 39.54
N TYR A 43 -21.61 -49.39 39.88
CA TYR A 43 -20.86 -50.53 39.34
C TYR A 43 -21.05 -50.68 37.82
N LEU A 44 -22.27 -50.55 37.30
CA LEU A 44 -22.54 -50.64 35.86
C LEU A 44 -21.86 -49.52 35.08
N ILE A 45 -21.87 -48.29 35.61
CA ILE A 45 -21.12 -47.15 35.06
C ILE A 45 -19.63 -47.46 35.06
N ALA A 46 -19.11 -48.00 36.17
CA ALA A 46 -17.69 -48.33 36.28
C ALA A 46 -17.24 -49.39 35.25
N VAL A 47 -18.09 -50.39 35.00
CA VAL A 47 -17.85 -51.40 33.97
C VAL A 47 -17.90 -50.80 32.57
N ASP A 48 -18.87 -49.94 32.28
CA ASP A 48 -19.00 -49.28 30.96
C ASP A 48 -17.78 -48.39 30.66
N ASP A 49 -17.35 -47.59 31.63
CA ASP A 49 -16.14 -46.77 31.51
C ASP A 49 -14.88 -47.61 31.33
N LEU A 50 -14.78 -48.75 32.03
CA LEU A 50 -13.68 -49.69 31.83
C LEU A 50 -13.71 -50.27 30.42
N LYS A 51 -14.88 -50.70 29.91
CA LYS A 51 -15.03 -51.22 28.55
C LYS A 51 -14.62 -50.20 27.49
N LYS A 52 -15.08 -48.95 27.62
CA LYS A 52 -14.67 -47.84 26.74
C LYS A 52 -13.17 -47.61 26.76
N SER A 53 -12.55 -47.66 27.95
CA SER A 53 -11.11 -47.46 28.12
C SER A 53 -10.27 -48.55 27.42
N ILE A 54 -10.75 -49.80 27.42
CA ILE A 54 -10.01 -50.94 26.83
C ILE A 54 -10.36 -51.22 25.37
N GLU A 55 -11.43 -50.64 24.82
CA GLU A 55 -11.83 -50.82 23.42
C GLU A 55 -10.71 -50.39 22.45
N GLY A 56 -9.97 -49.33 22.81
CA GLY A 56 -8.82 -48.84 22.05
C GLY A 56 -7.63 -49.81 21.96
N PHE A 57 -7.57 -50.84 22.80
CA PHE A 57 -6.41 -51.76 22.84
C PHE A 57 -6.32 -52.64 21.61
N LYS A 58 -7.41 -52.77 20.86
CA LYS A 58 -7.49 -53.53 19.61
C LYS A 58 -6.84 -52.85 18.43
N GLN A 59 -6.43 -51.59 18.54
CA GLN A 59 -5.70 -50.92 17.47
C GLN A 59 -4.29 -51.48 17.36
N ASP A 60 -3.89 -51.79 16.11
CA ASP A 60 -2.60 -52.39 15.81
C ASP A 60 -1.46 -51.61 16.46
N GLY A 61 -0.64 -52.31 17.24
CA GLY A 61 0.57 -51.75 17.85
C GLY A 61 0.37 -50.92 19.13
N PHE A 62 -0.86 -50.70 19.62
CA PHE A 62 -1.09 -49.91 20.84
C PHE A 62 -0.34 -50.48 22.07
N LEU A 63 -0.46 -51.78 22.29
CA LEU A 63 0.16 -52.46 23.43
C LEU A 63 1.69 -52.56 23.31
N SER A 64 2.23 -52.45 22.09
CA SER A 64 3.67 -52.62 21.83
C SER A 64 4.52 -51.46 22.40
N GLY A 65 3.91 -50.29 22.61
CA GLY A 65 4.56 -49.12 23.20
C GLY A 65 4.57 -49.12 24.73
N ILE A 66 3.92 -50.10 25.38
CA ILE A 66 3.74 -50.12 26.84
C ILE A 66 4.89 -50.94 27.49
N PRO A 67 5.52 -50.42 28.55
CA PRO A 67 6.52 -51.17 29.31
C PRO A 67 6.01 -52.55 29.77
N TRP A 68 6.85 -53.57 29.66
CA TRP A 68 6.47 -54.97 29.93
C TRP A 68 5.89 -55.19 31.34
N ASN A 69 6.40 -54.49 32.36
CA ASN A 69 5.89 -54.56 33.73
C ASN A 69 4.46 -54.00 33.85
N ILE A 70 4.12 -52.99 33.05
CA ILE A 70 2.78 -52.43 32.97
C ILE A 70 1.87 -53.40 32.22
N LEU A 71 2.31 -53.98 31.09
CA LEU A 71 1.54 -55.00 30.38
C LEU A 71 1.20 -56.22 31.27
N HIS A 72 2.16 -56.69 32.06
CA HIS A 72 1.94 -57.82 32.96
C HIS A 72 0.93 -57.48 34.06
N SER A 73 1.07 -56.30 34.66
CA SER A 73 0.12 -55.79 35.66
C SER A 73 -1.28 -55.60 35.06
N LEU A 74 -1.35 -55.05 33.85
CA LEU A 74 -2.57 -54.80 33.10
C LEU A 74 -3.33 -56.09 32.83
N HIS A 75 -2.63 -57.13 32.33
CA HIS A 75 -3.22 -58.44 32.13
C HIS A 75 -3.87 -58.98 33.41
N GLY A 76 -3.15 -58.91 34.54
CA GLY A 76 -3.66 -59.35 35.84
C GLY A 76 -4.91 -58.58 36.29
N GLN A 77 -4.89 -57.26 36.19
CA GLN A 77 -6.01 -56.41 36.58
C GLN A 77 -7.26 -56.65 35.72
N LEU A 78 -7.09 -56.73 34.40
CA LEU A 78 -8.20 -57.02 33.48
C LEU A 78 -8.75 -58.43 33.69
N ASN A 79 -7.90 -59.42 33.93
CA ASN A 79 -8.34 -60.80 34.15
C ASN A 79 -9.13 -60.95 35.46
N ASN A 80 -8.71 -60.23 36.51
CA ASN A 80 -9.44 -60.18 37.77
C ASN A 80 -10.81 -59.50 37.61
N ALA A 81 -10.83 -58.34 36.95
CA ALA A 81 -12.08 -57.65 36.63
C ALA A 81 -13.03 -58.57 35.84
N PHE A 82 -12.55 -59.22 34.78
CA PHE A 82 -13.33 -60.18 34.00
C PHE A 82 -13.92 -61.30 34.87
N THR A 83 -13.06 -61.99 35.62
CA THR A 83 -13.44 -63.20 36.37
C THR A 83 -14.50 -62.87 37.42
N HIS A 84 -14.29 -61.81 38.20
CA HIS A 84 -15.23 -61.43 39.24
C HIS A 84 -16.53 -60.84 38.67
N SER A 85 -16.46 -60.05 37.60
CA SER A 85 -17.65 -59.56 36.90
C SER A 85 -18.48 -60.71 36.32
N LYS A 86 -17.85 -61.72 35.72
CA LYS A 86 -18.52 -62.93 35.22
C LYS A 86 -19.20 -63.71 36.33
N ASN A 87 -18.53 -63.91 37.46
CA ASN A 87 -19.10 -64.59 38.62
C ASN A 87 -20.30 -63.83 39.19
N PHE A 88 -20.23 -62.50 39.20
CA PHE A 88 -21.34 -61.66 39.60
C PHE A 88 -22.54 -61.73 38.64
N ILE A 89 -22.31 -61.67 37.33
CA ILE A 89 -23.37 -61.86 36.32
C ILE A 89 -24.10 -63.20 36.54
N ASN A 90 -23.36 -64.26 36.81
CA ASN A 90 -23.93 -65.60 36.99
C ASN A 90 -24.69 -65.77 38.31
N ALA A 91 -24.17 -65.25 39.41
CA ALA A 91 -24.70 -65.53 40.75
C ALA A 91 -25.62 -64.44 41.32
N LYS A 92 -25.50 -63.19 40.83
CA LYS A 92 -26.33 -62.02 41.17
C LYS A 92 -26.56 -61.81 42.67
N ASN A 93 -25.54 -62.08 43.49
CA ASN A 93 -25.63 -61.98 44.95
C ASN A 93 -24.63 -60.99 45.54
N GLN A 94 -24.87 -60.59 46.80
CA GLN A 94 -24.09 -59.56 47.49
C GLN A 94 -22.61 -59.88 47.61
N GLN A 95 -22.27 -61.15 47.86
CA GLN A 95 -20.89 -61.56 48.02
C GLN A 95 -20.11 -61.36 46.71
N GLN A 96 -20.71 -61.74 45.57
CA GLN A 96 -20.08 -61.56 44.27
C GLN A 96 -20.04 -60.08 43.86
N PHE A 97 -21.05 -59.28 44.23
CA PHE A 97 -21.03 -57.83 44.03
C PHE A 97 -19.85 -57.17 44.76
N HIS A 98 -19.67 -57.48 46.05
CA HIS A 98 -18.56 -56.97 46.87
C HIS A 98 -17.17 -57.41 46.37
N GLN A 99 -17.09 -58.53 45.65
CA GLN A 99 -15.84 -59.01 45.06
C GLN A 99 -15.57 -58.40 43.68
N ALA A 100 -16.60 -58.16 42.88
CA ALA A 100 -16.47 -57.63 41.53
C ALA A 100 -16.17 -56.14 41.49
N PHE A 101 -16.88 -55.34 42.29
CA PHE A 101 -16.73 -53.88 42.27
C PHE A 101 -15.27 -53.42 42.48
N PRO A 102 -14.55 -53.84 43.53
CA PRO A 102 -13.19 -53.38 43.78
C PRO A 102 -12.22 -53.71 42.64
N GLN A 103 -12.45 -54.82 41.92
CA GLN A 103 -11.57 -55.27 40.84
C GLN A 103 -11.77 -54.43 39.57
N VAL A 104 -13.02 -54.09 39.24
CA VAL A 104 -13.35 -53.18 38.13
C VAL A 104 -12.79 -51.79 38.40
N GLU A 105 -12.98 -51.28 39.62
CA GLU A 105 -12.43 -49.98 40.03
C GLU A 105 -10.90 -49.98 40.00
N SER A 106 -10.25 -51.01 40.56
CA SER A 106 -8.80 -51.11 40.53
C SER A 106 -8.26 -51.14 39.11
N ALA A 107 -8.88 -51.89 38.20
CA ALA A 107 -8.51 -51.89 36.79
C ALA A 107 -8.64 -50.48 36.17
N ARG A 108 -9.76 -49.80 36.39
CA ARG A 108 -10.00 -48.45 35.86
C ARG A 108 -8.99 -47.43 36.40
N THR A 109 -8.76 -47.40 37.71
CA THR A 109 -7.79 -46.47 38.33
C THR A 109 -6.37 -46.75 37.85
N ASN A 110 -5.99 -48.02 37.68
CA ASN A 110 -4.67 -48.37 37.17
C ASN A 110 -4.48 -47.94 35.70
N LEU A 111 -5.50 -48.12 34.85
CA LEU A 111 -5.47 -47.61 33.47
C LEU A 111 -5.24 -46.10 33.39
N GLN A 112 -5.89 -45.35 34.28
CA GLN A 112 -5.69 -43.90 34.39
C GLN A 112 -4.28 -43.56 34.91
N THR A 113 -3.83 -44.24 35.97
CA THR A 113 -2.52 -44.00 36.61
C THR A 113 -1.36 -44.30 35.67
N TRP A 114 -1.48 -45.35 34.85
CA TRP A 114 -0.47 -45.71 33.85
C TRP A 114 -0.52 -44.83 32.60
N GLY A 115 -1.43 -43.87 32.52
CA GLY A 115 -1.54 -42.96 31.39
C GLY A 115 -2.09 -43.59 30.11
N ILE A 116 -2.55 -44.84 30.16
CA ILE A 116 -2.99 -45.62 29.00
C ILE A 116 -4.20 -44.97 28.33
N ASN A 117 -5.12 -44.41 29.14
CA ASN A 117 -6.28 -43.66 28.63
C ASN A 117 -5.86 -42.38 27.90
N TYR A 118 -4.80 -41.70 28.34
CA TYR A 118 -4.33 -40.45 27.73
C TYR A 118 -3.56 -40.70 26.42
N LEU A 119 -2.78 -41.78 26.33
CA LEU A 119 -2.04 -42.13 25.13
C LEU A 119 -2.94 -42.37 23.91
N TYR A 120 -4.10 -42.99 24.12
CA TYR A 120 -5.07 -43.26 23.06
C TYR A 120 -5.86 -42.02 22.65
N LEU A 121 -6.41 -41.27 23.63
CA LEU A 121 -7.31 -40.15 23.34
C LEU A 121 -6.56 -38.92 22.81
N LEU A 122 -5.41 -38.56 23.40
CA LEU A 122 -4.65 -37.38 22.96
C LEU A 122 -3.81 -37.63 21.71
N GLY A 123 -3.30 -38.84 21.50
CA GLY A 123 -2.43 -39.15 20.35
C GLY A 123 -3.11 -38.87 19.02
N LYS A 124 -4.38 -39.31 18.88
CA LYS A 124 -5.17 -39.09 17.68
C LYS A 124 -5.52 -37.62 17.45
N GLU A 125 -5.94 -36.91 18.50
CA GLU A 125 -6.25 -35.48 18.38
C GLU A 125 -5.03 -34.61 18.06
N LEU A 126 -3.85 -34.99 18.54
CA LEU A 126 -2.61 -34.26 18.29
C LEU A 126 -2.15 -34.43 16.84
N GLU A 127 -2.29 -35.63 16.28
CA GLU A 127 -1.92 -35.91 14.89
C GLU A 127 -2.84 -35.19 13.89
N ASP A 128 -4.15 -35.21 14.13
CA ASP A 128 -5.13 -34.45 13.33
C ASP A 128 -4.84 -32.94 13.37
N LYS A 129 -4.51 -32.40 14.55
CA LYS A 129 -4.14 -30.97 14.69
C LYS A 129 -2.80 -30.65 14.04
N SER A 130 -1.83 -31.55 14.07
CA SER A 130 -0.54 -31.36 13.39
C SER A 130 -0.72 -31.26 11.89
N GLN A 131 -1.53 -32.14 11.30
CA GLN A 131 -1.83 -32.12 9.86
C GLN A 131 -2.55 -30.83 9.44
N LEU A 132 -3.50 -30.35 10.25
CA LEU A 132 -4.16 -29.08 10.01
C LEU A 132 -3.17 -27.91 10.07
N LEU A 133 -2.25 -27.92 11.03
CA LEU A 133 -1.23 -26.87 11.15
C LEU A 133 -0.30 -26.84 9.95
N ASP A 134 0.12 -28.02 9.45
CA ASP A 134 0.98 -28.13 8.27
C ASP A 134 0.28 -27.61 7.01
N ASP A 135 -1.02 -27.89 6.82
CA ASP A 135 -1.81 -27.35 5.72
C ASP A 135 -1.96 -25.82 5.81
N GLU A 136 -2.20 -25.29 7.01
CA GLU A 136 -2.28 -23.84 7.27
C GLU A 136 -0.94 -23.15 6.98
N ILE A 137 0.19 -23.76 7.38
CA ILE A 137 1.54 -23.26 7.08
C ILE A 137 1.80 -23.26 5.57
N GLN A 138 1.42 -24.33 4.85
CA GLN A 138 1.58 -24.38 3.40
C GLN A 138 0.75 -23.30 2.70
N LYS A 139 -0.50 -23.10 3.11
CA LYS A 139 -1.34 -22.00 2.62
C LYS A 139 -0.71 -20.64 2.90
N PHE A 140 -0.20 -20.41 4.10
CA PHE A 140 0.47 -19.16 4.47
C PHE A 140 1.73 -18.90 3.62
N LEU A 141 2.54 -19.94 3.37
CA LEU A 141 3.71 -19.85 2.50
C LEU A 141 3.33 -19.56 1.04
N ALA A 142 2.27 -20.20 0.54
CA ALA A 142 1.77 -19.94 -0.82
C ALA A 142 1.27 -18.50 -0.96
N HIS A 143 0.51 -18.02 0.02
CA HIS A 143 0.00 -16.64 0.02
C HIS A 143 1.12 -15.60 0.10
N ASN A 144 2.15 -15.83 0.92
CA ASN A 144 3.32 -14.94 0.95
C ASN A 144 4.05 -14.87 -0.40
N ARG A 145 4.23 -16.01 -1.09
CA ARG A 145 4.83 -16.03 -2.44
C ARG A 145 3.99 -15.25 -3.44
N GLU A 146 2.67 -15.39 -3.38
CA GLU A 146 1.75 -14.64 -4.25
C GLU A 146 1.85 -13.13 -3.99
N VAL A 147 1.80 -12.70 -2.73
CA VAL A 147 1.97 -11.29 -2.33
C VAL A 147 3.29 -10.72 -2.83
N GLU A 148 4.38 -11.47 -2.71
CA GLU A 148 5.70 -11.03 -3.18
C GLU A 148 5.75 -10.89 -4.71
N SER A 149 5.12 -11.80 -5.44
CA SER A 149 4.97 -11.71 -6.90
C SER A 149 4.12 -10.51 -7.32
N ILE A 150 3.05 -10.21 -6.59
CA ILE A 150 2.20 -9.04 -6.84
C ILE A 150 3.00 -7.76 -6.60
N LYS A 151 3.74 -7.67 -5.48
CA LYS A 151 4.60 -6.50 -5.19
C LYS A 151 5.62 -6.26 -6.30
N GLN A 152 6.27 -7.32 -6.79
CA GLN A 152 7.22 -7.21 -7.91
C GLN A 152 6.54 -6.73 -9.20
N ASN A 153 5.36 -7.28 -9.53
CA ASN A 153 4.60 -6.88 -10.71
C ASN A 153 4.11 -5.42 -10.60
N VAL A 154 3.64 -5.00 -9.42
CA VAL A 154 3.22 -3.64 -9.12
C VAL A 154 4.40 -2.67 -9.29
N ASN A 155 5.56 -2.93 -8.69
CA ASN A 155 6.72 -2.08 -8.86
C ASN A 155 7.18 -2.02 -10.32
N LYS A 156 7.25 -3.16 -11.00
CA LYS A 156 7.68 -3.25 -12.41
C LYS A 156 6.73 -2.54 -13.39
N LEU A 157 5.44 -2.46 -13.08
CA LEU A 157 4.44 -1.86 -13.97
C LEU A 157 4.13 -0.40 -13.61
N ILE A 158 4.02 -0.07 -12.33
CA ILE A 158 3.63 1.27 -11.88
C ILE A 158 4.79 2.25 -12.00
N GLU A 159 6.01 1.86 -11.60
CA GLU A 159 7.15 2.79 -11.57
C GLU A 159 7.50 3.32 -12.97
N PRO A 160 7.56 2.48 -14.03
CA PRO A 160 7.75 2.96 -15.40
C PRO A 160 6.51 3.64 -15.98
N ALA A 161 5.29 3.20 -15.64
CA ALA A 161 4.05 3.78 -16.18
C ALA A 161 3.77 5.17 -15.60
N VAL A 162 4.02 5.39 -14.31
CA VAL A 162 3.86 6.69 -13.64
C VAL A 162 4.96 7.65 -14.07
N ALA A 163 6.22 7.20 -14.09
CA ALA A 163 7.32 8.03 -14.60
C ALA A 163 7.13 8.36 -16.09
N GLY A 164 6.70 7.39 -16.90
CA GLY A 164 6.44 7.56 -18.33
C GLY A 164 5.26 8.48 -18.63
N SER A 165 4.13 8.33 -17.92
CA SER A 165 2.95 9.18 -18.13
C SER A 165 3.13 10.62 -17.64
N LEU A 166 3.82 10.81 -16.51
CA LEU A 166 4.16 12.13 -15.98
C LEU A 166 5.18 12.83 -16.89
N SER A 167 6.25 12.14 -17.29
CA SER A 167 7.25 12.67 -18.22
C SER A 167 6.62 13.04 -19.57
N LYS A 168 5.77 12.17 -20.12
CA LYS A 168 5.05 12.44 -21.37
C LYS A 168 4.10 13.63 -21.25
N SER A 169 3.47 13.84 -20.09
CA SER A 169 2.64 15.02 -19.84
C SER A 169 3.48 16.31 -19.84
N PHE A 170 4.68 16.29 -19.24
CA PHE A 170 5.60 17.42 -19.30
C PHE A 170 6.18 17.64 -20.69
N GLU A 171 6.48 16.58 -21.44
CA GLU A 171 6.98 16.67 -22.82
C GLU A 171 5.91 17.23 -23.77
N ASN A 172 4.66 16.77 -23.65
CA ASN A 172 3.53 17.33 -24.38
C ASN A 172 3.37 18.82 -24.07
N ARG A 173 3.44 19.19 -22.77
CA ARG A 173 3.32 20.59 -22.37
C ARG A 173 4.47 21.45 -22.92
N LYS A 174 5.71 20.93 -22.91
CA LYS A 174 6.87 21.57 -23.54
C LYS A 174 6.64 21.79 -25.03
N LYS A 175 6.09 20.81 -25.74
CA LYS A 175 5.80 20.90 -27.19
C LYS A 175 4.73 21.96 -27.48
N ASP A 176 3.68 22.03 -26.66
CA ASP A 176 2.66 23.07 -26.77
C ASP A 176 3.25 24.47 -26.52
N LEU A 177 4.12 24.60 -25.51
CA LEU A 177 4.82 25.83 -25.20
C LEU A 177 5.78 26.26 -26.32
N ASN A 178 6.52 25.33 -26.93
CA ASN A 178 7.39 25.62 -28.07
C ASN A 178 6.58 26.11 -29.29
N THR A 179 5.41 25.49 -29.54
CA THR A 179 4.50 25.95 -30.61
C THR A 179 4.01 27.38 -30.34
N ASN A 180 3.63 27.68 -29.10
CA ASN A 180 3.20 29.03 -28.71
C ASN A 180 4.34 30.04 -28.71
N GLN A 181 5.53 29.65 -28.27
CA GLN A 181 6.75 30.45 -28.32
C GLN A 181 7.07 30.82 -29.77
N ASN A 182 7.00 29.87 -30.71
CA ASN A 182 7.25 30.15 -32.13
C ASN A 182 6.21 31.14 -32.69
N ARG A 183 4.92 31.02 -32.28
CA ARG A 183 3.89 32.02 -32.64
C ARG A 183 4.23 33.42 -32.11
N TRP A 184 4.64 33.53 -30.85
CA TRP A 184 5.03 34.81 -30.26
C TRP A 184 6.34 35.36 -30.82
N PHE A 185 7.27 34.50 -31.22
CA PHE A 185 8.49 34.88 -31.93
C PHE A 185 8.12 35.57 -33.24
N TRP A 186 7.33 34.93 -34.10
CA TRP A 186 6.87 35.52 -35.35
C TRP A 186 6.04 36.79 -35.13
N ALA A 187 5.16 36.82 -34.13
CA ALA A 187 4.42 38.02 -33.77
C ALA A 187 5.35 39.19 -33.36
N SER A 188 6.41 38.90 -32.59
CA SER A 188 7.40 39.91 -32.19
C SER A 188 8.24 40.42 -33.37
N VAL A 189 8.58 39.54 -34.32
CA VAL A 189 9.30 39.92 -35.55
C VAL A 189 8.43 40.82 -36.42
N ILE A 190 7.16 40.46 -36.61
CA ILE A 190 6.21 41.27 -37.38
C ILE A 190 5.99 42.63 -36.70
N ALA A 191 5.83 42.66 -35.37
CA ALA A 191 5.70 43.90 -34.61
C ALA A 191 6.97 44.77 -34.67
N ALA A 192 8.17 44.16 -34.70
CA ALA A 192 9.44 44.88 -34.88
C ALA A 192 9.54 45.50 -36.28
N ILE A 193 9.20 44.75 -37.33
CA ILE A 193 9.20 45.27 -38.71
C ILE A 193 8.17 46.39 -38.83
N THR A 194 6.98 46.20 -38.26
CA THR A 194 5.91 47.21 -38.27
C THR A 194 6.35 48.48 -37.56
N SER A 195 7.00 48.39 -36.40
CA SER A 195 7.51 49.57 -35.68
C SER A 195 8.60 50.30 -36.46
N LEU A 196 9.52 49.59 -37.12
CA LEU A 196 10.52 50.21 -37.98
C LEU A 196 9.90 50.92 -39.19
N VAL A 197 8.93 50.28 -39.85
CA VAL A 197 8.23 50.86 -41.00
C VAL A 197 7.41 52.09 -40.58
N THR A 198 6.64 52.01 -39.48
CA THR A 198 5.87 53.15 -38.97
C THR A 198 6.79 54.29 -38.55
N THR A 199 7.91 54.01 -37.88
CA THR A 199 8.91 55.04 -37.52
C THR A 199 9.49 55.70 -38.76
N TYR A 200 9.83 54.93 -39.81
CA TYR A 200 10.27 55.51 -41.08
C TYR A 200 9.22 56.42 -41.70
N PHE A 201 7.96 56.01 -41.78
CA PHE A 201 6.87 56.83 -42.31
C PHE A 201 6.62 58.11 -41.48
N VAL A 202 6.67 58.01 -40.15
CA VAL A 202 6.52 59.17 -39.27
C VAL A 202 7.66 60.16 -39.49
N VAL A 203 8.91 59.69 -39.53
CA VAL A 203 10.08 60.55 -39.77
C VAL A 203 10.04 61.18 -41.17
N ALA A 204 9.77 60.39 -42.21
CA ALA A 204 9.65 60.89 -43.58
C ALA A 204 8.52 61.93 -43.71
N SER A 205 7.39 61.70 -43.04
CA SER A 205 6.29 62.67 -43.06
C SER A 205 6.59 63.93 -42.25
N ILE A 206 7.41 63.87 -41.19
CA ILE A 206 7.88 65.05 -40.47
C ILE A 206 8.82 65.86 -41.39
N ILE A 207 9.80 65.23 -42.02
CA ILE A 207 10.74 65.88 -42.96
C ILE A 207 9.98 66.50 -44.13
N GLY A 208 9.02 65.79 -44.74
CA GLY A 208 8.21 66.30 -45.84
C GLY A 208 7.31 67.49 -45.48
N VAL A 209 6.95 67.66 -44.20
CA VAL A 209 6.27 68.88 -43.70
C VAL A 209 7.25 70.05 -43.60
N PHE A 210 8.54 69.79 -43.33
CA PHE A 210 9.60 70.80 -43.25
C PHE A 210 10.30 71.11 -44.58
N ASP A 211 10.06 70.34 -45.65
CA ASP A 211 10.67 70.54 -46.98
C ASP A 211 9.71 71.18 -47.99
N ASN A 212 8.45 71.39 -47.61
CA ASN A 212 7.41 71.94 -48.48
C ASN A 212 7.27 73.46 -48.26
N ASP A 213 7.86 74.26 -49.14
CA ASP A 213 7.89 75.73 -49.06
C ASP A 213 6.49 76.35 -48.90
N ALA A 214 5.46 75.77 -49.53
CA ALA A 214 4.08 76.23 -49.42
C ALA A 214 3.49 76.06 -48.00
N VAL A 215 3.89 75.01 -47.29
CA VAL A 215 3.45 74.76 -45.91
C VAL A 215 4.17 75.70 -44.94
N ILE A 216 5.45 75.98 -45.19
CA ILE A 216 6.23 76.93 -44.39
C ILE A 216 5.70 78.36 -44.55
N GLU A 217 5.32 78.76 -45.77
CA GLU A 217 4.78 80.09 -46.05
C GLU A 217 3.39 80.32 -45.42
N LEU A 218 2.51 79.31 -45.48
CA LEU A 218 1.20 79.35 -44.80
C LEU A 218 1.33 79.44 -43.27
N ILE A 219 2.39 78.86 -42.71
CA ILE A 219 2.62 78.82 -41.27
C ILE A 219 3.30 80.10 -40.77
N LYS A 220 4.19 80.71 -41.55
CA LYS A 220 4.79 82.03 -41.23
C LYS A 220 3.76 83.17 -41.19
N ASN A 221 2.69 83.06 -41.97
CA ASN A 221 1.61 84.05 -42.04
C ASN A 221 0.51 83.85 -40.97
N SER A 222 0.65 82.86 -40.08
CA SER A 222 -0.33 82.56 -39.01
C SER A 222 0.18 83.06 -37.65
N GLU A 223 -0.63 83.81 -36.90
CA GLU A 223 -0.31 84.34 -35.55
C GLU A 223 0.17 83.27 -34.56
N ASN A 224 -0.18 81.98 -34.78
CA ASN A 224 0.22 80.84 -33.94
C ASN A 224 0.94 79.72 -34.71
N GLY A 225 1.57 80.02 -35.85
CA GLY A 225 2.13 79.03 -36.76
C GLY A 225 3.13 78.03 -36.14
N SER A 226 3.96 78.50 -35.20
CA SER A 226 4.92 77.63 -34.50
C SER A 226 4.24 76.56 -33.63
N GLY A 227 3.12 76.88 -32.98
CA GLY A 227 2.37 75.92 -32.16
C GLY A 227 1.70 74.82 -32.98
N VAL A 228 1.25 75.13 -34.20
CA VAL A 228 0.65 74.16 -35.13
C VAL A 228 1.69 73.15 -35.63
N LEU A 229 2.93 73.59 -35.89
CA LEU A 229 4.03 72.69 -36.24
C LEU A 229 4.37 71.73 -35.11
N TRP A 230 4.61 72.24 -33.90
CA TRP A 230 4.97 71.41 -32.74
C TRP A 230 3.86 70.44 -32.32
N SER A 231 2.59 70.86 -32.37
CA SER A 231 1.45 69.96 -32.12
C SER A 231 1.35 68.86 -33.18
N SER A 232 1.61 69.16 -34.45
CA SER A 232 1.62 68.15 -35.52
C SER A 232 2.74 67.11 -35.33
N VAL A 233 3.93 67.54 -34.91
CA VAL A 233 5.07 66.66 -34.61
C VAL A 233 4.77 65.79 -33.39
N LEU A 234 4.24 66.38 -32.31
CA LEU A 234 3.89 65.65 -31.09
C LEU A 234 2.78 64.62 -31.33
N LEU A 235 1.74 64.93 -32.09
CA LEU A 235 0.67 63.98 -32.44
C LEU A 235 1.22 62.78 -33.24
N ARG A 236 2.16 63.03 -34.16
CA ARG A 236 2.80 61.99 -34.98
C ARG A 236 3.75 61.11 -34.16
N ILE A 237 4.48 61.67 -33.20
CA ILE A 237 5.30 60.90 -32.24
C ILE A 237 4.39 60.10 -31.30
N GLY A 238 3.27 60.67 -30.85
CA GLY A 238 2.27 59.98 -30.03
C GLY A 238 1.71 58.72 -30.70
N LEU A 239 1.62 58.72 -32.03
CA LEU A 239 1.19 57.56 -32.83
C LEU A 239 2.18 56.37 -32.76
N LEU A 240 3.45 56.61 -32.43
CA LEU A 240 4.45 55.55 -32.26
C LEU A 240 4.29 54.81 -30.92
N VAL A 241 3.77 55.47 -29.89
CA VAL A 241 3.61 54.89 -28.53
C VAL A 241 2.83 53.57 -28.54
N PRO A 242 1.62 53.45 -29.12
CA PRO A 242 0.89 52.18 -29.14
C PRO A 242 1.62 51.09 -29.95
N VAL A 243 2.36 51.46 -31.01
CA VAL A 243 3.11 50.52 -31.85
C VAL A 243 4.28 49.91 -31.07
N TYR A 244 5.05 50.74 -30.36
CA TYR A 244 6.13 50.25 -29.50
C TYR A 244 5.61 49.50 -28.27
N ALA A 245 4.44 49.86 -27.74
CA ALA A 245 3.77 49.11 -26.68
C ALA A 245 3.38 47.69 -27.13
N LEU A 246 2.83 47.54 -28.35
CA LEU A 246 2.52 46.24 -28.94
C LEU A 246 3.77 45.38 -29.17
N PHE A 247 4.87 45.99 -29.61
CA PHE A 247 6.16 45.30 -29.73
C PHE A 247 6.67 44.83 -28.37
N GLY A 248 6.69 45.71 -27.37
CA GLY A 248 7.12 45.38 -26.01
C GLY A 248 6.28 44.28 -25.37
N PHE A 249 4.96 44.30 -25.56
CA PHE A 249 4.05 43.26 -25.12
C PHE A 249 4.38 41.91 -25.77
N SER A 250 4.50 41.88 -27.11
CA SER A 250 4.79 40.65 -27.86
C SER A 250 6.14 40.04 -27.47
N PHE A 251 7.16 40.89 -27.27
CA PHE A 251 8.48 40.45 -26.82
C PHE A 251 8.46 39.92 -25.38
N SER A 252 7.70 40.56 -24.49
CA SER A 252 7.53 40.10 -23.11
C SER A 252 6.85 38.72 -23.05
N GLN A 253 5.83 38.49 -23.88
CA GLN A 253 5.17 37.19 -23.98
C GLN A 253 6.12 36.12 -24.53
N TYR A 254 6.88 36.42 -25.58
CA TYR A 254 7.91 35.49 -26.09
C TYR A 254 8.90 35.07 -24.99
N LYS A 255 9.42 36.04 -24.21
CA LYS A 255 10.35 35.76 -23.11
C LYS A 255 9.70 34.91 -22.01
N LYS A 256 8.42 35.16 -21.71
CA LYS A 256 7.67 34.37 -20.72
C LYS A 256 7.49 32.93 -21.17
N GLU A 257 7.04 32.71 -22.40
CA GLU A 257 6.84 31.36 -22.95
C GLU A 257 8.14 30.56 -23.03
N ARG A 258 9.26 31.21 -23.42
CA ARG A 258 10.58 30.55 -23.44
C ARG A 258 11.04 30.12 -22.05
N ASN A 259 10.85 30.96 -21.03
CA ASN A 259 11.22 30.63 -19.65
C ASN A 259 10.38 29.45 -19.12
N LEU A 260 9.09 29.39 -19.47
CA LEU A 260 8.23 28.26 -19.14
C LEU A 260 8.71 26.99 -19.84
N GLU A 261 9.08 27.05 -21.12
CA GLU A 261 9.61 25.91 -21.86
C GLU A 261 10.86 25.32 -21.18
N GLU A 262 11.82 26.16 -20.78
CA GLU A 262 13.05 25.74 -20.10
C GLU A 262 12.75 25.05 -18.76
N GLU A 263 11.79 25.57 -17.99
CA GLU A 263 11.40 24.99 -16.71
C GLU A 263 10.65 23.65 -16.87
N TYR A 264 9.74 23.54 -17.84
CA TYR A 264 9.05 22.28 -18.14
C TYR A 264 10.00 21.23 -18.74
N ALA A 265 11.02 21.66 -19.49
CA ALA A 265 12.07 20.77 -19.97
C ALA A 265 12.91 20.22 -18.81
N HIS A 266 13.24 21.04 -17.82
CA HIS A 266 13.90 20.59 -16.60
C HIS A 266 13.04 19.60 -15.80
N LYS A 267 11.75 19.90 -15.61
CA LYS A 267 10.80 18.99 -14.93
C LYS A 267 10.65 17.65 -15.65
N ALA A 268 10.60 17.65 -16.98
CA ALA A 268 10.55 16.42 -17.78
C ALA A 268 11.81 15.57 -17.60
N ALA A 269 13.00 16.19 -17.65
CA ALA A 269 14.28 15.50 -17.46
C ALA A 269 14.39 14.87 -16.05
N VAL A 270 14.02 15.63 -15.02
CA VAL A 270 14.01 15.14 -13.62
C VAL A 270 13.04 13.96 -13.48
N ALA A 271 11.80 14.09 -13.98
CA ALA A 271 10.79 13.03 -13.90
C ALA A 271 11.22 11.73 -14.60
N THR A 272 11.88 11.82 -15.77
CA THR A 272 12.40 10.63 -16.48
C THR A 272 13.57 9.97 -15.73
N SER A 273 14.41 10.75 -15.06
CA SER A 273 15.60 10.23 -14.36
C SER A 273 15.32 9.70 -12.96
N LEU A 274 14.19 10.07 -12.36
CA LEU A 274 13.86 9.77 -10.97
C LEU A 274 13.81 8.26 -10.62
N PRO A 275 13.22 7.37 -11.44
CA PRO A 275 13.24 5.94 -11.18
C PRO A 275 14.67 5.38 -11.14
N ASN A 276 15.53 5.81 -12.08
CA ASN A 276 16.91 5.36 -12.15
C ASN A 276 17.70 5.76 -10.90
N TYR A 277 17.52 6.98 -10.38
CA TYR A 277 18.20 7.39 -9.14
C TYR A 277 17.65 6.71 -7.88
N GLY A 278 16.35 6.38 -7.87
CA GLY A 278 15.72 5.61 -6.79
C GLY A 278 16.18 4.16 -6.71
N ASP A 279 16.63 3.60 -7.85
CA ASP A 279 17.19 2.24 -7.95
C ASP A 279 18.69 2.18 -7.64
N LEU A 280 19.44 3.26 -7.92
CA LEU A 280 20.88 3.35 -7.59
C LEU A 280 21.16 3.72 -6.12
N ALA A 281 20.18 4.25 -5.39
CA ALA A 281 20.34 4.60 -3.99
C ALA A 281 20.33 3.35 -3.10
N VAL A 282 21.52 2.93 -2.65
CA VAL A 282 21.71 1.77 -1.74
C VAL A 282 21.15 2.04 -0.33
N ASP A 283 21.12 3.31 0.08
CA ASP A 283 20.61 3.73 1.39
C ASP A 283 19.20 4.32 1.26
N ASN A 284 18.27 3.84 2.09
CA ASN A 284 16.89 4.33 2.15
C ASN A 284 16.83 5.83 2.50
N GLN A 285 17.76 6.35 3.31
CA GLN A 285 17.79 7.79 3.64
C GLN A 285 18.12 8.65 2.42
N VAL A 286 19.04 8.19 1.58
CA VAL A 286 19.43 8.88 0.34
C VAL A 286 18.32 8.81 -0.70
N LYS A 287 17.63 7.66 -0.78
CA LYS A 287 16.46 7.48 -1.64
C LYS A 287 15.33 8.46 -1.27
N ASP A 288 15.00 8.58 0.01
CA ASP A 288 13.98 9.50 0.49
C ASP A 288 14.35 10.97 0.24
N GLN A 289 15.63 11.32 0.39
CA GLN A 289 16.11 12.67 0.10
C GLN A 289 16.01 13.01 -1.40
N ILE A 290 16.39 12.09 -2.29
CA ILE A 290 16.27 12.26 -3.75
C ILE A 290 14.80 12.39 -4.15
N LEU A 291 13.93 11.53 -3.62
CA LEU A 291 12.50 11.59 -3.89
C LEU A 291 11.87 12.90 -3.40
N SER A 292 12.27 13.37 -2.22
CA SER A 292 11.80 14.64 -1.65
C SER A 292 12.21 15.85 -2.50
N GLU A 293 13.49 15.94 -2.89
CA GLU A 293 13.99 17.05 -3.73
C GLU A 293 13.40 16.99 -5.15
N ALA A 294 13.28 15.81 -5.74
CA ALA A 294 12.64 15.66 -7.04
C ALA A 294 11.14 16.00 -7.01
N SER A 295 10.44 15.61 -5.95
CA SER A 295 9.04 15.99 -5.71
C SER A 295 8.91 17.52 -5.61
N LYS A 296 9.80 18.18 -4.87
CA LYS A 296 9.84 19.63 -4.78
C LYS A 296 10.00 20.27 -6.16
N VAL A 297 10.92 19.80 -7.00
CA VAL A 297 11.11 20.32 -8.36
C VAL A 297 9.87 20.11 -9.25
N ILE A 298 9.23 18.94 -9.17
CA ILE A 298 8.05 18.59 -9.97
C ILE A 298 6.83 19.44 -9.58
N PHE A 299 6.61 19.66 -8.27
CA PHE A 299 5.43 20.34 -7.75
C PHE A 299 5.61 21.85 -7.51
N THR A 300 6.82 22.40 -7.64
CA THR A 300 7.01 23.85 -7.56
C THR A 300 6.33 24.54 -8.74
N SER A 301 5.56 25.59 -8.44
CA SER A 301 4.80 26.33 -9.46
C SER A 301 5.72 27.22 -10.30
N PRO A 302 5.57 27.24 -11.63
CA PRO A 302 6.47 27.94 -12.56
C PRO A 302 6.50 29.46 -12.45
N SER A 303 5.62 30.04 -11.62
CA SER A 303 5.49 31.48 -11.43
C SER A 303 6.11 32.00 -10.14
N LYS A 304 6.58 31.14 -9.21
CA LYS A 304 7.03 31.57 -7.87
C LYS A 304 8.47 32.08 -7.80
N GLU A 305 9.41 31.51 -8.58
CA GLU A 305 10.83 31.92 -8.50
C GLU A 305 11.08 33.36 -8.98
N LYS A 306 10.19 33.93 -9.81
CA LYS A 306 10.40 35.27 -10.36
C LYS A 306 9.83 36.38 -9.48
N ILE A 307 8.89 36.09 -8.58
CA ILE A 307 8.29 37.11 -7.70
C ILE A 307 9.34 37.64 -6.71
N GLU A 308 10.31 36.81 -6.29
CA GLU A 308 11.40 37.26 -5.43
C GLU A 308 12.48 38.07 -6.17
N LYS A 309 12.71 37.82 -7.47
CA LYS A 309 13.73 38.55 -8.27
C LYS A 309 13.19 39.75 -9.05
N SER A 310 11.87 39.95 -9.16
CA SER A 310 11.28 41.05 -9.95
C SER A 310 10.98 42.33 -9.16
N ASN A 311 11.16 42.35 -7.84
CA ASN A 311 10.93 43.56 -7.04
C ASN A 311 12.00 44.65 -7.23
N GLU A 312 13.03 44.44 -8.05
CA GLU A 312 14.18 45.36 -8.11
C GLU A 312 14.32 46.20 -9.39
N LYS A 313 13.49 46.05 -10.43
CA LYS A 313 13.68 46.84 -11.67
C LYS A 313 12.39 47.29 -12.36
N ASN A 314 11.81 48.38 -11.85
CA ASN A 314 10.86 49.27 -12.53
C ASN A 314 11.51 50.08 -13.69
N VAL A 315 12.27 49.41 -14.56
CA VAL A 315 13.06 50.07 -15.62
C VAL A 315 12.17 50.76 -16.67
N GLY A 316 10.92 50.31 -16.86
CA GLY A 316 10.00 50.90 -17.84
C GLY A 316 9.31 52.18 -17.37
N LEU A 317 8.92 52.28 -16.08
CA LEU A 317 8.22 53.45 -15.54
C LEU A 317 9.17 54.63 -15.34
N ASP A 318 10.40 54.39 -14.89
CA ASP A 318 11.40 55.45 -14.74
C ASP A 318 11.82 56.05 -16.08
N GLN A 319 11.94 55.24 -17.14
CA GLN A 319 12.24 55.75 -18.48
C GLN A 319 11.09 56.57 -19.06
N VAL A 320 9.84 56.17 -18.83
CA VAL A 320 8.66 56.95 -19.23
C VAL A 320 8.57 58.26 -18.44
N ASN A 321 8.85 58.24 -17.15
CA ASN A 321 8.90 59.45 -16.32
C ASN A 321 10.02 60.41 -16.75
N GLN A 322 11.19 59.88 -17.13
CA GLN A 322 12.28 60.68 -17.68
C GLN A 322 11.95 61.27 -19.04
N LEU A 323 11.25 60.53 -19.91
CA LEU A 323 10.76 61.05 -21.19
C LEU A 323 9.71 62.15 -20.99
N MET A 324 8.75 61.96 -20.07
CA MET A 324 7.75 62.97 -19.73
C MET A 324 8.39 64.23 -19.12
N ALA A 325 9.39 64.08 -18.25
CA ALA A 325 10.15 65.18 -17.68
C ALA A 325 10.95 65.94 -18.76
N SER A 326 11.51 65.22 -19.74
CA SER A 326 12.26 65.81 -20.85
C SER A 326 11.33 66.56 -21.82
N ILE A 327 10.14 66.02 -22.10
CA ILE A 327 9.10 66.69 -22.90
C ILE A 327 8.61 67.97 -22.21
N ASN A 328 8.33 67.92 -20.90
CA ASN A 328 7.94 69.10 -20.13
C ASN A 328 9.02 70.20 -20.10
N LYS A 329 10.29 69.84 -20.29
CA LYS A 329 11.41 70.77 -20.35
C LYS A 329 11.61 71.39 -21.74
N LEU A 330 11.08 70.76 -22.79
CA LEU A 330 11.17 71.18 -24.19
C LEU A 330 9.97 72.01 -24.66
N VAL A 331 8.85 72.02 -23.93
CA VAL A 331 7.73 72.95 -24.18
C VAL A 331 8.12 74.34 -23.65
N PRO A 332 8.31 75.36 -24.50
CA PRO A 332 8.62 76.71 -24.02
C PRO A 332 7.43 77.26 -23.24
N LYS A 333 7.68 77.75 -22.02
CA LYS A 333 6.71 78.55 -21.28
C LYS A 333 6.38 79.79 -22.10
N VAL A 334 5.21 79.83 -22.72
CA VAL A 334 4.61 81.07 -23.22
C VAL A 334 4.44 81.97 -22.00
N LYS A 335 5.20 83.08 -21.96
CA LYS A 335 4.96 84.18 -21.03
C LYS A 335 3.73 84.93 -21.52
N ASP A 336 2.88 85.28 -20.55
CA ASP A 336 1.62 86.01 -20.68
C ASP A 336 1.63 87.17 -21.69
#